data_AF-A0A6B3EZ85-F1
#
_entry.id   AF-A0A6B3EZ85-F1
#
_cell.length_a   1.000
_cell.length_b   1.000
_cell.length_c   1.000
_cell.angle_alpha   90.00
_cell.angle_beta   90.00
_cell.angle_gamma   90.00
#
_symmetry.space_group_name_H-M   'P 1'
#
loop_
_entity.id
_entity.type
_entity.pdbx_description
1 polymer ?
#
loop_
_entity_poly.entity_id
_entity_poly.type
_entity_poly.pdbx_seq_one_letter_code
_entity_poly.pdbx_strand_id
1 'polypeptide(L)' 'MAANAIDQTRRMLSLVTYLRERPGAYVADVARAFGITEDELISDLDVLPLCGTSFRGGDLLDIDTDG' A
#
# COMPACT_ATOMS: atom_id res chain seq x y z
N MET A 1 14.76 9.28 8.93
CA MET A 1 13.99 9.80 10.09
C MET A 1 12.85 8.82 10.27
N ALA A 2 12.80 8.06 11.36
CA ALA A 2 11.79 7.01 11.50
C ALA A 2 10.40 7.62 11.38
N ALA A 3 9.63 7.19 10.37
CA ALA A 3 8.26 7.62 10.20
C ALA A 3 7.50 7.29 11.49
N ASN A 4 6.77 8.26 12.02
CA ASN A 4 5.88 8.03 13.15
C ASN A 4 4.85 6.97 12.73
N ALA A 5 4.63 5.94 13.55
CA ALA A 5 3.70 4.85 13.27
C ALA A 5 2.28 5.35 12.93
N ILE A 6 1.87 6.50 13.48
CA ILE A 6 0.58 7.14 13.15
C ILE A 6 0.57 7.67 11.71
N ASP A 7 1.67 8.30 11.26
CA ASP A 7 1.77 8.85 9.91
C ASP A 7 1.90 7.73 8.87
N GLN A 8 2.60 6.65 9.20
CA GLN A 8 2.64 5.43 8.40
C GLN A 8 1.24 4.82 8.26
N THR A 9 0.49 4.68 9.36
CA THR A 9 -0.87 4.13 9.33
C THR A 9 -1.81 4.99 8.48
N ARG A 10 -1.75 6.32 8.61
CA ARG A 10 -2.53 7.23 7.77
C ARG A 10 -2.20 7.07 6.30
N ARG A 11 -0.91 6.99 5.96
CA ARG A 11 -0.45 6.77 4.58
C ARG A 11 -0.95 5.45 4.03
N MET A 12 -0.87 4.36 4.79
CA MET A 12 -1.38 3.04 4.38
C MET A 12 -2.88 3.06 4.08
N LEU A 13 -3.70 3.74 4.90
CA LEU A 13 -5.14 3.87 4.64
C LEU A 13 -5.44 4.66 3.35
N SER A 14 -4.70 5.74 3.11
CA SER A 14 -4.80 6.52 1.88
C SER A 14 -4.32 5.73 0.66
N LEU A 15 -3.25 4.94 0.82
CA LEU A 15 -2.68 4.09 -0.23
C LEU A 15 -3.67 3.02 -0.70
N VAL A 16 -4.36 2.35 0.24
CA VAL A 16 -5.43 1.39 -0.09
C VAL A 16 -6.51 2.03 -0.96
N THR A 17 -6.95 3.25 -0.59
CA THR A 17 -7.97 3.96 -1.38
C THR A 17 -7.45 4.31 -2.78
N TYR A 18 -6.22 4.82 -2.86
CA TYR A 18 -5.61 5.24 -4.11
C TYR A 18 -5.45 4.09 -5.12
N LEU A 19 -5.01 2.92 -4.65
CA LEU A 19 -4.80 1.73 -5.48
C LEU A 19 -6.11 1.10 -5.95
N ARG A 20 -7.16 1.13 -5.11
CA ARG A 20 -8.51 0.67 -5.51
C ARG A 20 -9.10 1.47 -6.68
N GLU A 21 -8.79 2.76 -6.75
CA GLU A 21 -9.23 3.63 -7.86
C GLU A 21 -8.37 3.50 -9.12
N ARG A 22 -7.16 2.91 -9.00
CA ARG A 22 -6.14 2.84 -10.05
C ARG A 22 -5.53 1.44 -10.13
N PRO A 23 -6.29 0.44 -10.58
CA PRO A 23 -5.75 -0.90 -10.77
C PRO A 23 -4.61 -0.86 -11.79
N GLY A 24 -3.48 -1.51 -11.46
CA GLY A 24 -2.28 -1.55 -12.30
C GLY A 24 -1.43 -0.27 -12.27
N ALA A 25 -1.56 0.56 -11.23
CA ALA A 25 -0.66 1.70 -11.04
C ALA A 25 0.80 1.24 -10.85
N TYR A 26 1.74 1.90 -11.53
CA TYR A 26 3.17 1.61 -11.38
C TYR A 26 3.69 2.09 -10.02
N VAL A 27 4.55 1.29 -9.39
CA VAL A 27 5.17 1.57 -8.09
C VAL A 27 5.81 2.96 -8.04
N ALA A 28 6.59 3.33 -9.08
CA ALA A 28 7.24 4.63 -9.18
C ALA A 28 6.26 5.82 -9.19
N ASP A 29 5.10 5.67 -9.86
CA ASP A 29 4.09 6.73 -9.91
C ASP A 29 3.38 6.89 -8.56
N VAL A 30 3.12 5.79 -7.88
CA VAL A 30 2.52 5.78 -6.54
C VAL A 30 3.50 6.39 -5.54
N ALA A 31 4.77 5.96 -5.53
CA ALA A 31 5.79 6.50 -4.64
C ALA A 31 5.92 8.03 -4.80
N ARG A 32 5.94 8.51 -6.04
CA ARG A 32 5.93 9.94 -6.37
C ARG A 32 4.67 10.66 -5.88
N ALA A 33 3.48 10.07 -6.06
CA ALA A 33 2.23 10.66 -5.61
C ALA A 33 2.14 10.79 -4.08
N PHE A 34 2.78 9.88 -3.36
CA PHE A 34 2.81 9.85 -1.89
C PHE A 34 4.04 10.55 -1.29
N GLY A 35 4.99 10.97 -2.12
CA GLY A 35 6.20 11.67 -1.69
C GLY A 35 7.15 10.79 -0.86
N ILE A 36 7.15 9.48 -1.13
CA ILE A 36 7.99 8.47 -0.45
C ILE A 36 8.89 7.76 -1.46
N THR A 37 9.88 7.02 -0.96
CA THR A 37 10.69 6.13 -1.80
C THR A 37 9.91 4.89 -2.23
N GLU A 38 10.34 4.24 -3.31
CA GLU A 38 9.77 2.96 -3.74
C GLU A 38 9.99 1.87 -2.68
N ASP A 39 11.15 1.86 -2.02
CA ASP A 39 11.44 0.94 -0.91
C ASP A 39 10.48 1.12 0.28
N GLU A 40 10.19 2.37 0.67
CA GLU A 40 9.21 2.66 1.72
C GLU A 40 7.80 2.25 1.30
N LEU A 41 7.44 2.43 0.03
CA LEU A 41 6.16 2.01 -0.50
C LEU A 41 6.01 0.49 -0.47
N ILE A 42 7.02 -0.26 -0.92
CA ILE A 42 7.03 -1.72 -0.89
C ILE A 42 6.93 -2.21 0.56
N SER A 43 7.70 -1.62 1.47
CA SER A 43 7.64 -1.95 2.89
C SER A 43 6.26 -1.70 3.51
N ASP A 44 5.53 -0.65 3.08
CA ASP A 44 4.16 -0.40 3.53
C ASP A 44 3.18 -1.44 2.95
N LEU A 45 3.36 -1.84 1.68
CA LEU A 45 2.55 -2.86 1.01
C LEU A 45 2.73 -4.25 1.64
N ASP A 46 3.93 -4.60 2.09
CA ASP A 46 4.22 -5.87 2.78
C ASP A 46 3.47 -6.00 4.13
N VAL A 47 3.16 -4.87 4.77
CA VAL A 47 2.48 -4.84 6.07
C VAL A 47 0.95 -4.85 5.91
N LEU A 48 0.41 -4.33 4.81
CA LEU A 48 -1.04 -4.25 4.58
C LEU A 48 -1.80 -5.58 4.77
N PRO A 49 -1.31 -6.75 4.31
CA PRO A 49 -1.96 -8.04 4.53
C PRO A 49 -2.14 -8.40 6.01
N LEU A 50 -1.28 -7.89 6.90
CA LEU A 50 -1.32 -8.16 8.33
C LEU A 50 -2.42 -7.38 9.06
N CYS A 51 -2.95 -6.31 8.45
CA CYS A 51 -4.07 -5.54 8.99
C CYS A 51 -5.44 -6.24 8.77
N GLY A 52 -5.48 -7.39 8.09
CA GLY A 52 -6.70 -8.10 7.70
C GLY A 52 -6.96 -9.39 8.48
N THR A 53 -7.40 -9.32 9.75
CA THR A 53 -7.99 -10.48 10.42
C THR A 53 -9.51 -10.51 10.22
N SER A 54 -9.99 -11.01 9.07
CA SER A 54 -11.19 -11.86 8.92
C SER A 54 -11.75 -11.86 7.47
N PHE A 55 -11.35 -12.88 6.71
CA PHE A 55 -12.25 -13.91 6.19
C PHE A 55 -13.75 -13.51 6.05
N ARG A 56 -14.08 -12.64 5.09
CA ARG A 56 -15.36 -12.70 4.37
C ARG A 56 -15.06 -12.62 2.88
N GLY A 57 -15.16 -13.78 2.24
CA GLY A 57 -14.72 -14.00 0.88
C GLY A 57 -15.44 -13.13 -0.15
N GLY A 58 -14.72 -12.87 -1.24
CA GLY A 58 -15.31 -12.38 -2.47
C GLY A 58 -14.36 -11.63 -3.39
N ASP A 59 -13.38 -10.90 -2.85
CA ASP A 59 -12.62 -9.96 -3.69
C ASP A 59 -11.16 -9.91 -3.23
N LEU A 60 -10.39 -10.88 -3.73
CA LEU A 60 -8.93 -10.90 -3.54
C LEU A 60 -8.34 -9.88 -4.50
N LEU A 61 -7.90 -8.74 -3.98
CA LEU A 61 -7.01 -7.84 -4.70
C LEU A 61 -5.65 -8.53 -4.77
N ASP A 62 -5.40 -9.21 -5.88
CA ASP A 62 -4.10 -9.76 -6.23
C ASP A 62 -3.19 -8.59 -6.61
N ILE A 63 -2.21 -8.29 -5.77
CA ILE A 63 -1.15 -7.33 -6.07
C ILE A 63 0.08 -8.19 -6.34
N ASP A 64 0.36 -8.39 -7.63
CA ASP A 64 1.58 -9.02 -8.11
C ASP A 64 2.73 -8.01 -8.00
N THR A 65 3.78 -8.38 -7.28
CA THR A 65 4.96 -7.53 -7.04
C THR A 65 6.22 -8.08 -7.73
N ASP A 66 6.08 -8.89 -8.78
CA ASP A 66 7.23 -9.34 -9.58
C ASP A 66 7.58 -8.29 -10.66
N GLY A 67 8.55 -7.42 -10.35
CA GLY A 67 9.11 -6.44 -11.28
C GLY A 67 10.16 -5.52 -10.67
#